data_AF-A0A3B8XN79-F1
#
_entry.id   AF-A0A3B8XN79-F1
#
_cell.length_a   1.000
_cell.length_b   1.000
_cell.length_c   1.000
_cell.angle_alpha   90.00
_cell.angle_beta   90.00
_cell.angle_gamma   90.00
#
_symmetry.space_group_name_H-M   'P 1'
#
loop_
_entity.id
_entity.type
_entity.pdbx_description
1 polymer ?
#
loop_
_entity_poly.entity_id
_entity_poly.type
_entity_poly.pdbx_seq_one_letter_code
_entity_poly.pdbx_strand_id
1 'polypeptide(L)' 'MPKMKTRKGFAKRIRVTKTGKLMRASAWKSHLLEHKSKKRKRNYAKKQSVAQADRKEVRRALGI' A
#
# COMPACT_ATOMS: atom_id res chain seq x y z
N MET A 1 -7.94 17.14 25.08
CA MET A 1 -8.44 16.42 23.89
C MET A 1 -7.44 15.35 23.47
N PRO A 2 -7.80 14.06 23.42
CA PRO A 2 -6.87 13.00 23.04
C PRO A 2 -6.53 13.10 21.55
N LYS A 3 -5.23 13.02 21.21
CA LYS A 3 -4.76 13.01 19.81
C LYS A 3 -5.17 11.70 19.14
N MET A 4 -5.62 11.77 17.87
CA MET A 4 -5.91 10.57 17.09
C MET A 4 -4.62 9.75 16.90
N LYS A 5 -4.66 8.48 17.31
CA LYS A 5 -3.51 7.58 17.16
C LYS A 5 -3.47 7.00 15.75
N THR A 6 -2.30 7.04 15.13
CA THR A 6 -2.07 6.42 13.81
C THR A 6 -2.06 4.90 13.93
N ARG A 7 -2.78 4.21 13.03
CA ARG A 7 -2.76 2.74 12.95
C ARG A 7 -1.40 2.30 12.42
N LYS A 8 -0.50 1.87 13.32
CA LYS A 8 0.88 1.52 12.99
C LYS A 8 1.02 0.44 11.91
N GLY A 9 0.06 -0.48 11.80
CA GLY A 9 0.02 -1.48 10.74
C GLY A 9 -0.12 -0.88 9.33
N PHE A 10 -0.94 0.16 9.18
CA PHE A 10 -1.11 0.90 7.92
C PHE A 10 0.10 1.78 7.63
N ALA A 11 0.62 2.48 8.65
CA ALA A 11 1.80 3.34 8.52
C ALA A 11 3.04 2.58 8.01
N LYS A 12 3.20 1.30 8.36
CA LYS A 12 4.29 0.45 7.85
C LYS A 12 4.13 0.03 6.39
N ARG A 13 2.88 0.00 5.87
CA ARG A 13 2.54 -0.58 4.56
C ARG A 13 2.28 0.46 3.47
N ILE A 14 1.87 1.67 3.86
CA ILE A 14 1.49 2.76 2.95
C ILE A 14 2.50 3.89 3.02
N ARG A 15 2.98 4.34 1.87
CA ARG A 15 3.82 5.53 1.73
C ARG A 15 3.02 6.68 1.12
N VAL A 16 3.10 7.85 1.73
CA VAL A 16 2.58 9.10 1.17
C VAL A 16 3.68 9.75 0.32
N THR A 17 3.38 10.09 -0.94
CA THR A 17 4.32 10.85 -1.79
C THR A 17 4.25 12.34 -1.46
N LYS A 18 5.23 13.13 -1.94
CA LYS A 18 5.24 14.60 -1.81
C LYS A 18 3.95 15.25 -2.34
N THR A 19 3.33 14.65 -3.36
CA THR A 19 2.06 15.08 -3.97
C THR A 19 0.81 14.52 -3.28
N GLY A 20 0.94 13.82 -2.15
CA GLY A 20 -0.19 13.26 -1.40
C GLY A 20 -0.77 11.95 -1.97
N LYS A 21 -0.10 11.31 -2.94
CA LYS A 21 -0.52 9.99 -3.46
C LYS A 21 -0.17 8.91 -2.45
N LEU A 22 -1.12 8.01 -2.21
CA LEU A 22 -0.94 6.84 -1.34
C LEU A 22 -0.42 5.68 -2.19
N MET A 23 0.78 5.20 -1.86
CA MET A 23 1.47 4.12 -2.57
C MET A 23 1.57 2.88 -1.68
N ARG A 24 1.32 1.72 -2.26
CA ARG A 24 1.42 0.41 -1.61
C ARG A 24 2.31 -0.55 -2.41
N ALA A 25 2.83 -1.56 -1.74
CA ALA A 25 3.43 -2.70 -2.42
C ALA A 25 2.33 -3.56 -3.09
N SER A 26 2.66 -4.19 -4.21
CA SER A 26 1.79 -5.20 -4.80
C SER A 26 1.86 -6.50 -4.00
N ALA A 27 0.73 -7.21 -3.92
CA ALA A 27 0.63 -8.51 -3.26
C ALA A 27 1.16 -9.65 -4.18
N TRP A 28 1.16 -10.88 -3.66
CA TRP A 28 1.44 -12.12 -4.41
C TRP A 28 2.87 -12.32 -4.92
N LYS A 29 3.85 -11.59 -4.37
CA LYS A 29 5.26 -11.68 -4.75
C LYS A 29 6.18 -12.39 -3.74
N SER A 30 5.65 -12.89 -2.62
CA SER A 30 6.47 -13.46 -1.54
C SER A 30 6.71 -14.96 -1.67
N HIS A 31 5.72 -15.74 -2.14
CA HIS A 31 5.81 -17.20 -2.23
C HIS A 31 5.14 -17.73 -3.51
N LEU A 32 5.40 -19.00 -3.81
CA LEU A 32 4.92 -19.72 -4.99
C LEU A 32 5.26 -18.97 -6.29
N LEU A 33 6.56 -18.64 -6.45
CA LEU A 33 7.06 -17.84 -7.58
C LEU A 33 7.48 -18.69 -8.79
N GLU A 34 7.57 -19.99 -8.60
CA GLU A 34 8.01 -20.97 -9.59
C GLU A 34 7.03 -21.04 -10.77
N HIS A 35 5.75 -21.28 -10.51
CA HIS A 35 4.70 -21.35 -11.53
C HIS A 35 4.31 -19.97 -12.12
N LYS A 36 4.82 -18.87 -11.57
CA LYS A 36 4.45 -17.51 -12.01
C LYS A 36 5.36 -17.06 -13.14
N SER A 37 4.76 -16.64 -14.25
CA SER A 37 5.49 -16.10 -15.40
C SER A 37 6.36 -14.89 -15.02
N LYS A 38 7.48 -14.71 -15.73
CA LYS A 38 8.40 -13.57 -15.52
C LYS A 38 7.68 -12.22 -15.66
N LYS A 39 6.74 -12.11 -16.60
CA LYS A 39 5.89 -10.91 -16.80
C LYS A 39 5.03 -10.60 -15.57
N ARG A 40 4.37 -11.62 -14.99
CA ARG A 40 3.55 -11.46 -13.79
C ARG A 40 4.38 -11.00 -12.59
N LYS A 41 5.56 -11.60 -12.38
CA LYS A 41 6.49 -11.20 -11.30
C LYS A 41 6.97 -9.76 -11.46
N ARG A 42 7.29 -9.32 -12.68
CA ARG A 42 7.70 -7.93 -12.98
C ARG A 42 6.60 -6.92 -12.64
N ASN A 43 5.35 -7.24 -12.92
CA ASN A 43 4.22 -6.37 -12.60
C ASN A 43 4.05 -6.19 -11.08
N TYR A 44 4.24 -7.25 -10.29
CA TYR A 44 4.16 -7.17 -8.83
C TYR A 44 5.37 -6.51 -8.16
N ALA A 45 6.52 -6.40 -8.85
CA ALA A 45 7.67 -5.68 -8.31
C ALA A 45 7.39 -4.18 -8.15
N LYS A 46 6.58 -3.59 -9.04
CA LYS A 46 6.25 -2.16 -9.03
C LYS A 46 5.30 -1.81 -7.88
N LYS A 47 5.53 -0.64 -7.27
CA LYS A 47 4.59 -0.04 -6.31
C LYS A 47 3.37 0.48 -7.06
N GLN A 48 2.19 0.28 -6.48
CA GLN A 48 0.92 0.69 -7.06
C GLN A 48 0.27 1.76 -6.19
N SER A 49 -0.57 2.59 -6.79
CA SER A 49 -1.44 3.49 -6.04
C SER A 49 -2.51 2.69 -5.30
N VAL A 50 -2.97 3.23 -4.17
CA VAL A 50 -4.17 2.73 -3.50
C VAL A 50 -5.39 3.03 -4.40
N ALA A 51 -6.26 2.03 -4.53
CA ALA A 51 -7.49 2.13 -5.31
C ALA A 51 -8.36 3.26 -4.76
N GLN A 52 -9.16 3.89 -5.63
CA GLN A 52 -9.92 5.08 -5.24
C GLN A 52 -10.89 4.81 -4.09
N ALA A 53 -11.53 3.63 -4.08
CA ALA A 53 -12.46 3.21 -3.04
C ALA A 53 -11.82 3.21 -1.63
N ASP A 54 -10.60 2.70 -1.51
CA ASP A 54 -9.95 2.50 -0.20
C ASP A 54 -9.29 3.79 0.36
N ARG A 55 -9.16 4.84 -0.46
CA ARG A 55 -8.38 6.05 -0.08
C ARG A 55 -8.92 6.72 1.19
N LYS A 56 -10.23 6.77 1.35
CA LYS A 56 -10.89 7.42 2.50
C LYS A 56 -10.52 6.72 3.81
N GLU A 57 -10.56 5.39 3.82
CA GLU A 57 -10.26 4.60 5.01
C GLU A 57 -8.77 4.64 5.35
N VAL A 58 -7.90 4.56 4.34
CA VAL A 58 -6.44 4.61 4.55
C VAL A 58 -6.01 5.96 5.10
N ARG A 59 -6.60 7.06 4.64
CA ARG A 59 -6.35 8.41 5.18
C ARG A 59 -6.73 8.51 6.66
N ARG A 60 -7.96 8.09 7.00
CA ARG A 60 -8.43 8.01 8.39
C ARG A 60 -7.50 7.14 9.26
N ALA A 61 -7.01 6.02 8.74
CA ALA A 61 -6.09 5.14 9.46
C ALA A 61 -4.71 5.78 9.73
N LEU A 62 -4.25 6.67 8.84
CA LEU A 62 -3.00 7.40 8.97
C LEU A 62 -3.14 8.72 9.74
N GLY A 63 -4.37 9.16 10.03
CA GLY A 63 -4.63 10.43 10.70
C GLY A 63 -4.32 11.65 9.83
N ILE A 64 -4.47 11.51 8.50
CA ILE A 64 -4.23 12.51 7.46
C ILE A 64 -5.49 12.70 6.63
#